data_AF-A0A7C6GD08-F1
#
_entry.id   AF-A0A7C6GD08-F1
#
_cell.length_a   1.000
_cell.length_b   1.000
_cell.length_c   1.000
_cell.angle_alpha   90.00
_cell.angle_beta   90.00
_cell.angle_gamma   90.00
#
_symmetry.space_group_name_H-M   'P 1'
#
loop_
_entity.id
_entity.type
_entity.pdbx_description
1 polymer ?
#
loop_
_entity_poly.entity_id
_entity_poly.type
_entity_poly.pdbx_seq_one_letter_code
_entity_poly.pdbx_strand_id
1 'polypeptide(L)' 'MKKAIKTYNNFLPYIENSFKYDINNGIIEGTNTLIKCIKRISFGYRDFKHFKTRILLIKGHIIYTN' A
#
# COMPACT_ATOMS: atom_id res chain seq x y z
N MET A 1 11.95 24.51 -0.08
CA MET A 1 11.34 24.34 -1.43
C MET A 1 12.25 23.65 -2.45
N LYS A 2 13.57 23.93 -2.52
CA LYS A 2 14.48 23.33 -3.51
C LYS A 2 14.40 21.78 -3.63
N LYS A 3 14.25 21.08 -2.51
CA LYS A 3 14.13 19.60 -2.48
C LYS A 3 12.83 19.11 -3.13
N ALA A 4 11.70 19.76 -2.85
CA ALA A 4 10.40 19.40 -3.44
C ALA A 4 10.39 19.62 -4.96
N ILE A 5 10.95 20.74 -5.43
CA ILE A 5 11.08 21.04 -6.86
C ILE A 5 11.97 20.00 -7.56
N LYS A 6 13.10 19.62 -6.93
CA LYS A 6 13.97 18.56 -7.44
C LYS A 6 13.24 17.21 -7.53
N THR A 7 12.48 16.85 -6.50
CA THR A 7 11.65 15.63 -6.52
C THR A 7 10.64 15.69 -7.66
N TYR A 8 9.90 16.79 -7.81
CA TYR A 8 8.94 16.96 -8.90
C TYR A 8 9.59 16.77 -10.27
N ASN A 9 10.72 17.45 -10.52
CA ASN A 9 11.45 17.34 -11.78
C ASN A 9 11.93 15.90 -12.05
N ASN A 10 12.36 15.19 -11.01
CA ASN A 10 12.77 13.79 -11.14
C ASN A 10 11.61 12.84 -11.47
N PHE A 11 10.39 13.17 -11.03
CA PHE A 11 9.20 12.33 -11.21
C PHE A 11 8.27 12.79 -12.34
N LEU A 12 8.58 13.90 -13.02
CA LEU A 12 7.82 14.46 -14.15
C LEU A 12 7.38 13.39 -15.18
N PRO A 13 8.26 12.48 -15.66
CA PRO A 13 7.85 11.47 -16.63
C PRO A 13 6.74 10.53 -16.11
N TYR A 14 6.72 10.24 -14.82
CA TYR A 14 5.69 9.39 -14.21
C TYR A 14 4.37 10.13 -14.03
N ILE A 15 4.45 11.42 -13.71
CA ILE A 15 3.27 12.30 -13.62
C ILE A 15 2.62 12.42 -15.00
N GLU A 16 3.40 12.65 -16.06
CA GLU A 16 2.91 12.67 -17.45
C GLU A 16 2.27 11.35 -17.86
N ASN A 17 2.89 10.22 -17.52
CA ASN A 17 2.33 8.89 -17.77
C ASN A 17 0.99 8.67 -17.03
N SER A 18 0.82 9.23 -15.84
CA SER A 18 -0.44 9.13 -15.08
C SER A 18 -1.63 9.81 -15.76
N PHE A 19 -1.39 10.80 -16.62
CA PHE A 19 -2.45 11.42 -17.44
C PHE A 19 -2.71 10.66 -18.73
N LYS A 20 -1.74 9.84 -19.18
CA LYS A 20 -1.82 9.08 -20.43
C LYS A 20 -2.53 7.73 -20.27
N TYR A 21 -2.38 7.10 -19.11
CA TYR A 21 -2.95 5.78 -18.83
C TYR A 21 -4.02 5.87 -17.73
N ASP A 22 -5.10 5.12 -17.87
CA ASP A 22 -6.17 5.01 -16.86
C ASP A 22 -5.76 4.16 -15.63
N ILE A 23 -4.46 4.11 -15.31
CA ILE A 23 -3.93 3.40 -14.16
C ILE A 23 -3.91 4.37 -12.98
N ASN A 24 -4.76 4.12 -12.00
CA ASN A 24 -4.78 4.89 -10.76
C ASN A 24 -4.08 4.14 -9.62
N ASN A 25 -3.58 4.91 -8.64
CA ASN A 25 -2.98 4.36 -7.43
C ASN A 25 -4.04 3.94 -6.38
N GLY A 26 -5.33 4.06 -6.67
CA GLY A 26 -6.41 3.86 -5.70
C GLY A 26 -6.44 2.46 -5.08
N ILE A 27 -6.16 1.41 -5.87
CA ILE A 27 -6.08 0.03 -5.36
C ILE A 27 -4.93 -0.12 -4.35
N ILE A 28 -3.78 0.48 -4.65
CA ILE A 28 -2.58 0.44 -3.81
C ILE A 28 -2.82 1.25 -2.53
N GLU A 29 -3.40 2.45 -2.65
CA GLU A 29 -3.75 3.32 -1.53
C GLU A 29 -4.79 2.69 -0.61
N GLY A 30 -5.82 2.05 -1.17
CA GLY A 30 -6.83 1.30 -0.43
C GLY A 30 -6.20 0.15 0.36
N THR A 31 -5.32 -0.62 -0.27
CA THR A 31 -4.58 -1.70 0.40
C THR A 31 -3.70 -1.16 1.54
N ASN A 32 -2.97 -0.06 1.31
CA ASN A 32 -2.11 0.56 2.32
C ASN A 32 -2.92 1.11 3.51
N THR A 33 -4.10 1.67 3.25
CA THR A 33 -5.00 2.18 4.28
C THR A 33 -5.56 1.04 5.13
N LEU A 34 -6.00 -0.06 4.50
CA LEU A 34 -6.44 -1.26 5.20
C LEU A 34 -5.35 -1.79 6.13
N ILE A 35 -4.12 -1.94 5.64
CA ILE A 35 -2.99 -2.42 6.44
C ILE A 35 -2.71 -1.48 7.62
N LYS A 36 -2.75 -0.16 7.40
CA LYS A 36 -2.57 0.83 8.48
C LYS A 36 -3.68 0.74 9.54
N CYS A 37 -4.94 0.53 9.13
CA CYS A 37 -6.05 0.31 10.06
C CYS A 37 -5.86 -0.98 10.87
N ILE A 38 -5.50 -2.08 10.22
CA ILE A 38 -5.21 -3.36 10.88
C ILE A 38 -4.07 -3.18 11.88
N LYS A 39 -2.98 -2.51 11.48
CA LYS A 39 -1.83 -2.21 12.36
C LYS A 39 -2.24 -1.43 13.62
N ARG A 40 -3.18 -0.49 13.49
CA ARG A 40 -3.65 0.34 14.61
C ARG A 40 -4.48 -0.45 15.63
N ILE A 41 -5.26 -1.42 15.18
CA ILE A 41 -6.09 -2.26 16.07
C ILE A 41 -5.38 -3.55 16.52
N SER A 42 -4.25 -3.88 15.90
CA SER A 42 -3.50 -5.10 16.14
C SER A 42 -2.51 -4.90 17.30
N PHE A 43 -3.00 -4.85 18.53
CA PHE A 43 -2.13 -4.82 19.70
C PHE A 43 -1.56 -6.23 19.96
N GLY A 44 -0.23 -6.40 19.96
CA GLY A 44 0.41 -7.62 20.49
C GLY A 44 0.77 -8.73 19.49
N TYR A 45 0.93 -8.45 18.19
CA TYR A 45 1.54 -9.43 17.27
C TYR A 45 3.04 -9.60 17.55
N ARG A 46 3.43 -10.77 18.06
CA ARG A 46 4.82 -11.16 18.30
C ARG A 46 5.54 -11.65 17.04
N ASP A 47 4.78 -12.12 16.05
CA ASP A 47 5.29 -12.64 14.76
C ASP A 47 4.60 -11.92 13.60
N PHE A 48 5.42 -11.44 12.65
CA PHE A 48 4.96 -10.82 11.42
C PHE A 48 4.14 -11.78 10.54
N LYS A 49 4.43 -13.10 10.56
CA LYS A 49 3.65 -14.09 9.82
C LYS A 49 2.18 -14.05 10.24
N HIS A 50 1.91 -14.04 11.54
CA HIS A 50 0.54 -13.94 12.05
C HIS A 50 -0.14 -12.62 11.68
N PHE A 51 0.60 -11.51 11.68
CA PHE A 51 0.09 -10.21 11.24
C PHE A 51 -0.26 -10.23 9.73
N LYS A 52 0.63 -10.80 8.90
CA LYS A 52 0.42 -10.97 7.46
C LYS A 52 -0.77 -11.88 7.17
N THR A 53 -0.91 -13.01 7.88
CA THR A 53 -2.06 -13.90 7.79
C THR A 53 -3.35 -13.15 8.07
N ARG A 54 -3.41 -12.33 9.13
CA ARG A 54 -4.59 -11.49 9.41
C ARG A 54 -4.91 -10.52 8.28
N ILE A 55 -3.91 -9.85 7.72
CA ILE A 55 -4.10 -8.94 6.58
C ILE A 55 -4.71 -9.69 5.38
N LEU A 56 -4.19 -10.87 5.07
CA LEU A 56 -4.65 -11.70 3.95
C LEU A 56 -6.09 -12.19 4.17
N LEU A 57 -6.41 -12.64 5.39
CA LEU A 57 -7.78 -13.05 5.76
C LEU A 57 -8.77 -11.90 5.60
N ILE A 58 -8.45 -10.69 6.10
CA ILE A 58 -9.34 -9.53 6.01
C ILE A 58 -9.50 -9.06 4.56
N LYS A 59 -8.43 -9.13 3.76
CA LYS A 59 -8.49 -8.80 2.33
C LYS A 59 -9.26 -9.84 1.51
N GLY A 60 -9.58 -11.01 2.08
CA GLY A 60 -10.31 -12.08 1.40
C GLY A 60 -9.43 -12.97 0.51
N HIS A 61 -8.12 -13.01 0.75
CA HIS A 61 -7.24 -13.97 0.08
C HIS A 61 -7.27 -15.30 0.83
N ILE A 62 -7.64 -16.39 0.15
CA ILE A 62 -7.66 -17.75 0.72
C ILE A 62 -6.22 -18.15 1.06
N ILE A 63 -5.99 -18.44 2.34
CA ILE A 63 -4.71 -18.97 2.80
C ILE A 63 -4.85 -20.49 2.76
N TYR A 64 -4.44 -21.11 1.65
CA TYR A 64 -4.21 -22.55 1.64
C TYR A 64 -2.96 -22.81 2.48
N THR A 65 -3.15 -23.24 3.72
CA THR A 65 -2.08 -23.85 4.51
C THR A 65 -2.00 -25.33 4.11
N ASN A 66 -0.84 -25.76 3.62
CA ASN A 66 -0.45 -27.18 3.61
C ASN A 66 -0.35 -27.72 5.04
#